data_AF-A0A8T6GDN4-F1
#
_entry.id   AF-A0A8T6GDN4-F1
#
_cell.length_a   1.000
_cell.length_b   1.000
_cell.length_c   1.000
_cell.angle_alpha   90.00
_cell.angle_beta   90.00
_cell.angle_gamma   90.00
#
_symmetry.space_group_name_H-M   'P 1'
#
loop_
_entity.id
_entity.type
_entity.pdbx_description
1 polymer ?
#
loop_
_entity_poly.entity_id
_entity_poly.type
_entity_poly.pdbx_seq_one_letter_code
_entity_poly.pdbx_strand_id
1 'polypeptide(L)'
;MTTSRRMCRIRFSVISKRYVVSAMTIWEYLVVSLGQKRGGTLTPEEEQNELNSLGSQGWELVNVSQRISGMRGQYIRAYFKRPKQT
;
A
#
# COMPACT_ATOMS: atom_id res chain seq x y z
N MET A 1 49.43 -20.28 56.75
CA MET A 1 49.22 -20.48 55.31
C MET A 1 47.73 -20.38 55.05
N THR A 2 47.26 -19.29 54.45
CA THR A 2 45.84 -18.91 54.35
C THR A 2 45.39 -19.03 52.90
N THR A 3 44.52 -20.00 52.59
CA THR A 3 44.03 -20.22 51.22
C THR A 3 42.69 -19.51 51.02
N SER A 4 42.74 -18.29 50.47
CA SER A 4 41.55 -17.52 50.08
C SER A 4 41.08 -17.97 48.69
N ARG A 5 39.96 -18.71 48.63
CA ARG A 5 39.30 -19.10 47.39
C ARG A 5 38.47 -17.92 46.88
N ARG A 6 38.95 -17.27 45.81
CA ARG A 6 38.19 -16.24 45.07
C ARG A 6 37.01 -16.90 44.36
N MET A 7 35.79 -16.65 44.82
CA MET A 7 34.58 -16.97 44.06
C MET A 7 34.48 -16.07 42.83
N CYS A 8 34.48 -16.68 41.66
CA CYS A 8 34.23 -15.99 40.39
C CYS A 8 32.72 -15.78 40.23
N ARG A 9 32.28 -14.52 40.22
CA ARG A 9 30.86 -14.15 40.10
C ARG A 9 30.51 -14.05 38.61
N ILE A 10 29.87 -15.07 38.06
CA ILE A 10 29.39 -15.08 36.67
C ILE A 10 28.20 -14.11 36.57
N ARG A 11 28.35 -13.03 35.79
CA ARG A 11 27.27 -12.09 35.47
C ARG A 11 26.43 -12.67 34.34
N PHE A 12 25.19 -13.02 34.63
CA PHE A 12 24.19 -13.34 33.62
C PHE A 12 23.69 -12.04 32.98
N SER A 13 24.11 -11.76 31.75
CA SER A 13 23.54 -10.69 30.94
C SER A 13 22.17 -11.12 30.43
N VAL A 14 21.10 -10.56 31.01
CA VAL A 14 19.73 -10.75 30.53
C VAL A 14 19.58 -9.99 29.21
N ILE A 15 19.67 -10.71 28.10
CA ILE A 15 19.41 -10.16 26.76
C ILE A 15 17.89 -9.97 26.63
N SER A 16 17.43 -8.75 26.88
CA SER A 16 16.05 -8.35 26.61
C SER A 16 15.84 -8.30 25.11
N LYS A 17 15.17 -9.32 24.55
CA LYS A 17 14.71 -9.33 23.17
C LYS A 17 13.61 -8.28 23.02
N ARG A 18 13.97 -7.09 22.54
CA ARG A 18 13.01 -6.09 22.08
C ARG A 18 12.37 -6.60 20.80
N TYR A 19 11.11 -7.05 20.88
CA TYR A 19 10.29 -7.29 19.70
C TYR A 19 9.91 -5.93 19.12
N VAL A 20 10.53 -5.57 18.00
CA VAL A 20 10.09 -4.40 17.22
C VAL A 20 8.78 -4.82 16.56
N VAL A 21 7.65 -4.32 17.05
CA VAL A 21 6.36 -4.48 16.40
C VAL A 21 6.44 -3.69 15.09
N SER A 22 6.67 -4.40 13.99
CA SER A 22 6.58 -3.82 12.65
C SER A 22 5.17 -3.28 12.48
N ALA A 23 5.03 -1.99 12.19
CA ALA A 23 3.73 -1.37 11.96
C ALA A 23 3.01 -2.15 10.85
N MET A 24 1.83 -2.72 11.16
CA MET A 24 1.03 -3.39 10.15
C MET A 24 0.55 -2.34 9.14
N THR A 25 1.07 -2.42 7.92
CA THR A 25 0.59 -1.59 6.81
C THR A 25 -0.84 -1.99 6.46
N ILE A 26 -1.81 -1.16 6.86
CA ILE A 26 -3.20 -1.31 6.47
C ILE A 26 -3.35 -0.70 5.07
N TRP A 27 -4.02 -1.38 4.15
CA TRP A 27 -4.24 -0.91 2.78
C TRP A 27 -5.66 -0.34 2.62
N GLU A 28 -5.79 0.73 1.85
CA GLU A 28 -7.06 1.23 1.35
C GLU A 28 -7.14 1.03 -0.17
N TYR A 29 -8.35 0.82 -0.69
CA TYR A 29 -8.61 0.52 -2.09
C TYR A 29 -9.60 1.50 -2.70
N LEU A 30 -9.35 1.89 -3.96
CA LEU A 30 -10.21 2.80 -4.73
C LEU A 30 -10.54 2.17 -6.08
N VAL A 31 -11.79 2.35 -6.53
CA VAL A 31 -12.25 1.91 -7.85
C VAL A 31 -12.74 3.12 -8.63
N VAL A 32 -12.15 3.36 -9.80
CA VAL A 32 -12.48 4.49 -10.69
C VAL A 32 -12.98 3.94 -12.01
N SER A 33 -14.06 4.53 -12.54
CA SER A 33 -14.62 4.18 -13.86
C SER A 33 -14.20 5.24 -14.88
N LEU A 34 -13.16 4.95 -15.65
CA LEU A 34 -12.65 5.79 -16.74
C LEU A 34 -13.54 5.59 -17.98
N GLY A 35 -13.86 6.66 -18.73
CA GLY A 35 -14.63 6.55 -19.97
C GLY A 35 -16.12 6.91 -19.84
N GLN A 36 -16.60 7.33 -18.68
CA GLN A 36 -18.02 7.62 -18.44
C GLN A 36 -18.43 9.07 -18.84
N LYS A 37 -18.15 9.50 -20.08
CA LYS A 37 -18.77 10.72 -20.62
C LYS A 37 -20.09 10.36 -21.31
N ARG A 38 -21.16 11.14 -21.07
CA ARG A 38 -22.41 11.03 -21.84
C ARG A 38 -22.09 11.27 -23.33
N GLY A 39 -21.92 10.20 -24.10
CA GLY A 39 -21.74 10.27 -25.56
C GLY A 39 -20.37 9.85 -26.11
N GLY A 40 -19.44 9.27 -25.33
CA GLY A 40 -18.17 8.82 -25.92
C GLY A 40 -17.17 8.18 -24.94
N THR A 41 -16.09 7.65 -25.51
CA THR A 41 -14.89 7.20 -24.78
C THR A 41 -14.05 8.43 -24.43
N LEU A 42 -13.41 8.46 -23.25
CA LEU A 42 -12.41 9.50 -22.93
C LEU A 42 -11.29 9.49 -23.98
N THR A 43 -10.70 10.65 -24.27
CA THR A 43 -9.48 10.66 -25.07
C THR A 43 -8.32 10.07 -24.25
N PRO A 44 -7.30 9.48 -24.90
CA PRO A 44 -6.13 8.96 -24.18
C PRO A 44 -5.46 10.01 -23.27
N GLU A 45 -5.51 11.29 -23.65
CA GLU A 45 -4.99 12.40 -22.84
C GLU A 45 -5.81 12.65 -21.57
N GLU A 46 -7.14 12.60 -21.65
CA GLU A 46 -8.01 12.73 -20.49
C GLU A 46 -7.81 11.56 -19.51
N GLU A 47 -7.70 10.33 -20.02
CA GLU A 47 -7.38 9.15 -19.22
C GLU A 47 -6.01 9.29 -18.53
N GLN A 48 -5.00 9.74 -19.26
CA GLN A 48 -3.65 9.96 -18.71
C GLN A 48 -3.66 11.01 -17.59
N ASN A 49 -4.41 12.10 -17.75
CA ASN A 49 -4.52 13.15 -16.72
C ASN A 49 -5.17 12.63 -15.43
N GLU A 50 -6.23 11.83 -15.55
CA GLU A 50 -6.91 11.25 -14.39
C GLU A 50 -6.01 10.23 -13.67
N LEU A 51 -5.33 9.36 -14.41
CA LEU A 51 -4.37 8.41 -13.85
C LEU A 51 -3.17 9.10 -13.17
N ASN A 52 -2.63 10.15 -13.80
CA ASN A 52 -1.53 10.93 -13.24
C ASN A 52 -1.94 11.65 -11.95
N SER A 53 -3.18 12.16 -11.89
CA SER A 53 -3.72 12.79 -10.69
C SER A 53 -3.86 11.78 -9.54
N LEU A 54 -4.28 10.55 -9.81
CA LEU A 54 -4.33 9.49 -8.79
C LEU A 54 -2.93 9.07 -8.33
N GLY A 55 -1.98 8.97 -9.27
CA GLY A 55 -0.57 8.69 -8.95
C GLY A 55 0.05 9.76 -8.05
N SER A 56 -0.24 11.05 -8.28
CA SER A 56 0.28 12.14 -7.43
C SER A 56 -0.33 12.15 -6.02
N GLN A 57 -1.51 11.56 -5.85
CA GLN A 57 -2.15 11.33 -4.54
C GLN A 57 -1.64 10.06 -3.82
N GLY A 58 -0.66 9.36 -4.41
CA GLY A 58 -0.06 8.16 -3.83
C GLY A 58 -0.86 6.88 -4.07
N TRP A 59 -1.82 6.89 -4.99
CA TRP A 59 -2.54 5.68 -5.40
C TRP A 59 -1.70 4.88 -6.40
N GLU A 60 -1.50 3.60 -6.10
CA GLU A 60 -0.84 2.64 -6.98
C GLU A 60 -1.91 1.87 -7.77
N LEU A 61 -1.77 1.84 -9.09
CA LEU A 61 -2.65 1.06 -9.96
C LEU A 61 -2.38 -0.45 -9.80
N VAL A 62 -3.40 -1.20 -9.41
CA VAL A 62 -3.31 -2.64 -9.14
C VAL A 62 -3.87 -3.47 -10.29
N ASN A 63 -4.99 -3.01 -10.86
CA ASN A 63 -5.67 -3.76 -11.90
C ASN A 63 -6.48 -2.82 -12.79
N VAL A 64 -6.65 -3.22 -14.03
CA VAL A 64 -7.54 -2.59 -15.00
C VAL A 64 -8.45 -3.67 -15.54
N SER A 65 -9.74 -3.60 -15.22
CA SER A 65 -10.73 -4.46 -15.84
C SER A 65 -10.92 -4.07 -17.31
N GLN A 66 -11.11 -5.07 -18.16
CA GLN A 66 -11.36 -4.88 -19.59
C GLN A 66 -12.57 -3.98 -19.85
N ARG A 67 -12.62 -3.43 -21.06
CA ARG A 67 -13.65 -2.50 -21.52
C ARG A 67 -15.05 -3.10 -21.32
N ILE A 68 -15.79 -2.56 -20.35
CA ILE A 68 -17.17 -2.96 -20.08
C ILE A 68 -18.06 -2.14 -21.01
N SER A 69 -18.75 -2.81 -21.93
CA SER A 69 -19.80 -2.19 -22.73
C SER A 69 -21.10 -2.23 -21.93
N GLY A 70 -21.60 -1.08 -21.50
CA GLY A 70 -22.92 -0.94 -20.87
C GLY A 70 -23.87 -0.12 -21.74
N MET A 71 -25.15 -0.06 -21.35
CA MET A 71 -26.19 0.73 -22.06
C MET A 71 -25.84 2.23 -22.19
N ARG A 72 -24.89 2.75 -21.40
CA ARG A 72 -24.50 4.18 -21.37
C ARG A 72 -23.14 4.47 -22.01
N GLY A 73 -22.52 3.49 -22.67
CA GLY A 73 -21.20 3.64 -23.30
C GLY A 73 -20.20 2.60 -22.83
N GLN A 74 -18.97 2.72 -23.33
CA GLN A 74 -17.84 1.85 -22.98
C GLN A 74 -16.99 2.54 -21.92
N TYR A 75 -16.71 1.84 -20.83
CA TYR A 75 -15.87 2.34 -19.74
C TYR A 75 -14.90 1.25 -19.25
N ILE A 76 -13.83 1.69 -18.60
CA ILE A 76 -12.77 0.87 -18.01
C ILE A 76 -12.84 1.06 -16.50
N ARG A 77 -12.83 -0.02 -15.70
CA ARG A 77 -12.63 0.14 -14.25
C ARG A 77 -11.19 -0.09 -13.89
N ALA A 78 -10.58 0.91 -13.28
CA ALA A 78 -9.25 0.85 -12.70
C ALA A 78 -9.34 0.70 -11.19
N TYR A 79 -8.52 -0.17 -10.64
CA TYR A 79 -8.43 -0.50 -9.22
C TYR A 79 -7.11 -0.01 -8.69
N PHE A 80 -7.15 0.73 -7.59
CA PHE A 80 -5.98 1.31 -6.96
C PHE A 80 -5.87 0.86 -5.51
N LYS A 81 -4.65 0.88 -4.98
CA LYS A 81 -4.36 0.70 -3.56
C LYS A 81 -3.42 1.80 -3.08
N ARG A 82 -3.46 2.13 -1.81
CA ARG A 82 -2.39 2.88 -1.12
C ARG A 82 -2.31 2.48 0.35
N PRO A 83 -1.17 2.68 1.03
CA PRO A 83 -1.11 2.49 2.47
C PRO A 83 -2.00 3.52 3.16
N LYS A 84 -2.88 3.05 4.03
CA LYS A 84 -3.78 3.90 4.82
C LYS A 84 -2.93 4.75 5.75
N GLN A 85 -2.93 6.06 5.53
CA GLN A 85 -2.32 7.00 6.47
C GLN A 85 -3.14 6.94 7.77
N THR A 86 -2.48 6.54 8.86
CA THR A 86 -3.09 6.37 10.19
C THR A 86 -2.84 7.61 11.02
#